data_AF-A0A426ZVX3-F1
#
_entry.id   AF-A0A426ZVX3-F1
#
_cell.length_a   1.000
_cell.length_b   1.000
_cell.length_c   1.000
_cell.angle_alpha   90.00
_cell.angle_beta   90.00
_cell.angle_gamma   90.00
#
_symmetry.space_group_name_H-M   'P 1'
#
loop_
_entity.id
_entity.type
_entity.pdbx_description
1 polymer ?
#
loop_
_entity_poly.entity_id
_entity_poly.type
_entity_poly.pdbx_seq_one_letter_code
_entity_poly.pdbx_strand_id
1 'polypeptide(L)'
;MYKGVSAAYSIILLSYWQLAFSGYWAFGSQVQLFILSSLTIPEWTIVMANVFAVIQISGCFQVLHFWDCHLLTYTYFKERMLSNVSSDSVRLRNCLWRLAFASMPFFGDFVSICGAIGFTPLDFVFPALAFLKAGRMPKNARLRLVMHVLLHLTIAAWFSIVAVVGCIGAVRFIVIDVKTYKFFHDM
;
A
#
# COMPACT_ATOMS: atom_id res chain seq x y z
N MET A 1 18.76 16.79 -7.33
CA MET A 1 17.64 15.86 -7.02
C MET A 1 18.08 14.69 -6.15
N TYR A 2 19.17 13.98 -6.45
CA TYR A 2 19.59 12.79 -5.68
C TYR A 2 19.80 13.04 -4.17
N LYS A 3 20.41 14.17 -3.78
CA LYS A 3 20.66 14.48 -2.35
C LYS A 3 19.37 14.63 -1.54
N GLY A 4 18.37 15.32 -2.10
CA GLY A 4 17.08 15.52 -1.44
C GLY A 4 16.27 14.23 -1.33
N VAL A 5 16.24 13.44 -2.42
CA VAL A 5 15.57 12.13 -2.43
C VAL A 5 16.24 11.17 -1.45
N SER A 6 17.57 11.10 -1.43
CA SER A 6 18.31 10.26 -0.49
C SER A 6 18.10 10.67 0.96
N ALA A 7 18.08 11.97 1.25
CA ALA A 7 17.81 12.47 2.59
C ALA A 7 16.39 12.12 3.06
N ALA A 8 15.39 12.29 2.19
CA ALA A 8 13.99 11.94 2.50
C ALA A 8 13.84 10.45 2.80
N TYR A 9 14.39 9.57 1.96
CA TYR A 9 14.37 8.12 2.23
C TYR A 9 15.12 7.74 3.51
N SER A 10 16.23 8.42 3.82
CA SER A 10 16.98 8.16 5.07
C SER A 10 16.14 8.52 6.29
N ILE A 11 15.44 9.65 6.27
CA ILE A 11 14.56 10.08 7.38
C ILE A 11 13.41 9.09 7.56
N ILE A 12 12.77 8.67 6.47
CA ILE A 12 11.69 7.67 6.49
C ILE A 12 12.21 6.36 7.08
N LEU A 13 13.34 5.86 6.59
CA LEU A 13 13.89 4.59 7.05
C LEU A 13 14.23 4.63 8.55
N LEU A 14 14.83 5.72 9.03
CA LEU A 14 15.15 5.90 10.45
C LEU A 14 13.89 5.93 11.33
N SER A 15 12.86 6.68 10.93
CA SER A 15 11.63 6.79 11.73
C SER A 15 10.86 5.46 11.80
N TYR A 16 10.76 4.73 10.67
CA TYR A 16 10.13 3.41 10.64
C TYR A 16 10.92 2.39 11.46
N TRP A 17 12.25 2.40 11.40
CA TRP A 17 13.05 1.44 12.17
C TRP A 17 12.95 1.69 13.66
N GLN A 18 13.00 2.95 14.10
CA GLN A 18 12.84 3.33 15.50
C GLN A 18 11.50 2.87 16.05
N LEU A 19 10.42 3.06 15.27
CA LEU A 19 9.09 2.60 15.65
C LEU A 19 9.01 1.07 15.72
N ALA A 20 9.58 0.36 14.74
CA ALA A 20 9.58 -1.10 14.72
C ALA A 20 10.36 -1.71 15.91
N PHE A 21 11.55 -1.19 16.21
CA PHE A 21 12.36 -1.67 17.32
C PHE A 21 11.70 -1.38 18.68
N SER A 22 11.18 -0.16 18.88
CA SER A 22 10.49 0.20 20.13
C SER A 22 9.19 -0.58 20.31
N GLY A 23 8.40 -0.76 19.25
CA GLY A 23 7.19 -1.56 19.28
C GLY A 23 7.44 -3.04 19.58
N TYR A 24 8.44 -3.64 18.92
CA TYR A 24 8.82 -5.03 19.19
C TYR A 24 9.36 -5.22 20.62
N TRP A 25 10.14 -4.25 21.13
CA TRP A 25 10.62 -4.28 22.51
C TRP A 25 9.49 -4.20 23.54
N ALA A 26 8.45 -3.41 23.27
CA ALA A 26 7.35 -3.19 24.21
C ALA A 26 6.32 -4.34 24.23
N PHE A 27 5.98 -4.92 23.08
CA PHE A 27 4.87 -5.88 22.94
C PHE A 27 5.32 -7.29 22.56
N GLY A 28 6.58 -7.48 22.17
CA GLY A 28 7.13 -8.77 21.77
C GLY A 28 6.41 -9.36 20.54
N SER A 29 6.16 -10.67 20.58
CA SER A 29 5.55 -11.43 19.48
C SER A 29 4.02 -11.29 19.38
N GLN A 30 3.38 -10.59 20.30
CA GLN A 30 1.92 -10.41 20.36
C GLN A 30 1.47 -9.04 19.80
N VAL A 31 2.32 -8.37 19.00
CA VAL A 31 1.97 -7.11 18.32
C VAL A 31 0.85 -7.32 17.32
N GLN A 32 -0.22 -6.56 17.47
CA GLN A 32 -1.29 -6.49 16.49
C GLN A 32 -0.92 -5.49 15.38
N LEU A 33 -1.42 -5.71 14.15
CA LEU A 33 -1.13 -4.86 13.00
C LEU A 33 -1.46 -3.39 13.24
N PHE A 34 -2.50 -3.12 14.03
CA PHE A 34 -2.79 -1.79 14.56
C PHE A 34 -2.20 -1.67 15.97
N ILE A 35 -1.03 -1.03 16.07
CA ILE A 35 -0.25 -0.90 17.32
C ILE A 35 -1.10 -0.32 18.47
N LEU A 36 -2.03 0.59 18.15
CA LEU A 36 -2.85 1.24 19.15
C LEU A 36 -3.88 0.30 19.79
N SER A 37 -4.27 -0.78 19.11
CA SER A 37 -5.09 -1.85 19.71
C SER A 37 -4.30 -2.71 20.71
N SER A 38 -2.96 -2.73 20.61
CA SER A 38 -2.10 -3.43 21.56
C SER A 38 -1.77 -2.58 22.80
N LEU A 39 -1.96 -1.25 22.74
CA LEU A 39 -1.81 -0.38 23.92
C LEU A 39 -3.04 -0.48 24.81
N THR A 40 -2.86 -0.82 26.09
CA THR A 40 -3.93 -0.82 27.10
C THR A 40 -3.82 0.33 28.10
N ILE A 41 -2.65 0.97 28.24
CA ILE A 41 -2.42 2.02 29.24
C ILE A 41 -1.41 3.04 28.66
N PRO A 42 -1.61 4.37 28.78
CA PRO A 42 -2.79 5.07 29.31
C PRO A 42 -3.81 5.47 28.22
N GLU A 43 -5.09 5.54 28.58
CA GLU A 43 -6.20 5.70 27.62
C GLU A 43 -6.21 7.03 26.87
N TRP A 44 -5.81 8.13 27.51
CA TRP A 44 -5.78 9.46 26.88
C TRP A 44 -4.85 9.51 25.66
N THR A 45 -3.72 8.80 25.70
CA THR A 45 -2.78 8.69 24.58
C THR A 45 -3.40 7.92 23.41
N ILE A 46 -4.18 6.88 23.69
CA ILE A 46 -4.89 6.10 22.67
C ILE A 46 -5.94 6.98 21.98
N VAL A 47 -6.74 7.72 22.74
CA VAL A 47 -7.75 8.61 22.17
C VAL A 47 -7.10 9.69 21.31
N MET A 48 -6.04 10.35 21.80
CA MET A 48 -5.32 11.37 21.03
C MET A 48 -4.72 10.82 19.73
N ALA A 49 -4.07 9.65 19.78
CA ALA A 49 -3.47 9.02 18.62
C ALA A 49 -4.53 8.64 17.56
N ASN A 50 -5.70 8.13 17.99
CA ASN A 50 -6.82 7.86 17.09
C ASN A 50 -7.35 9.13 16.43
N VAL A 51 -7.49 10.24 17.17
CA VAL A 51 -7.91 11.53 16.60
C VAL A 51 -6.93 12.01 15.54
N PHE A 52 -5.62 11.94 15.83
CA PHE A 52 -4.60 12.31 14.84
C PHE A 52 -4.62 11.41 13.61
N ALA A 53 -4.81 10.10 13.78
CA ALA A 53 -4.95 9.17 12.67
C ALA A 53 -6.15 9.51 11.78
N VAL A 54 -7.31 9.83 12.37
CA VAL A 54 -8.51 10.26 11.63
C VAL A 54 -8.25 11.56 10.86
N ILE A 55 -7.63 12.55 11.50
CA ILE A 55 -7.27 13.81 10.83
C ILE A 55 -6.33 13.55 9.65
N GLN A 56 -5.29 12.74 9.85
CA GLN A 56 -4.34 12.38 8.80
C GLN A 56 -5.05 11.66 7.62
N ILE A 57 -5.86 10.65 7.91
CA ILE A 57 -6.60 9.87 6.91
C ILE A 57 -7.57 10.77 6.15
N SER A 58 -8.29 11.66 6.84
CA SER A 58 -9.20 12.62 6.19
C SER A 58 -8.48 13.57 5.23
N GLY A 59 -7.27 14.05 5.60
CA GLY A 59 -6.43 14.84 4.72
C GLY A 59 -5.99 14.06 3.47
N CYS A 60 -5.59 12.80 3.64
CA CYS A 60 -5.26 11.92 2.51
C CYS A 60 -6.47 11.70 1.57
N PHE A 61 -7.67 11.50 2.12
CA PHE A 61 -8.89 11.35 1.33
C PHE A 61 -9.23 12.60 0.52
N GLN A 62 -9.00 13.80 1.06
CA GLN A 62 -9.25 15.05 0.34
C GLN A 62 -8.37 15.17 -0.92
N VAL A 63 -7.08 14.86 -0.78
CA VAL A 63 -6.13 14.89 -1.90
C VAL A 63 -6.46 13.79 -2.91
N LEU A 64 -6.80 12.59 -2.44
CA LEU A 64 -7.10 11.46 -3.32
C LEU A 64 -8.41 11.71 -4.09
N HIS A 65 -9.44 12.25 -3.45
CA HIS A 65 -10.68 12.63 -4.13
C HIS A 65 -10.47 13.78 -5.13
N PHE A 66 -9.58 14.72 -4.82
CA PHE A 66 -9.19 15.76 -5.76
C PHE A 66 -8.47 15.19 -6.99
N TRP A 67 -7.53 14.27 -6.77
CA TRP A 67 -6.78 13.61 -7.85
C TRP A 67 -7.68 12.71 -8.70
N ASP A 68 -8.54 11.91 -8.06
CA ASP A 68 -9.55 11.10 -8.72
C ASP A 68 -10.50 11.99 -9.52
N CYS A 69 -11.08 13.05 -8.94
CA CYS A 69 -11.95 13.96 -9.68
C CYS A 69 -11.23 14.57 -10.90
N HIS A 70 -9.94 14.89 -10.78
CA HIS A 70 -9.18 15.47 -11.89
C HIS A 70 -8.92 14.44 -12.99
N LEU A 71 -8.44 13.25 -12.64
CA LEU A 71 -8.20 12.16 -13.57
C LEU A 71 -9.49 11.69 -14.24
N LEU A 72 -10.56 11.53 -13.46
CA LEU A 72 -11.89 11.16 -13.91
C LEU A 72 -12.45 12.25 -14.83
N THR A 73 -12.20 13.54 -14.58
CA THR A 73 -12.59 14.62 -15.49
C THR A 73 -11.84 14.53 -16.82
N TYR A 74 -10.54 14.21 -16.84
CA TYR A 74 -9.81 14.02 -18.10
C TYR A 74 -10.28 12.79 -18.89
N THR A 75 -10.53 11.66 -18.22
CA THR A 75 -11.04 10.46 -18.88
C THR A 75 -12.49 10.61 -19.29
N TYR A 76 -13.35 11.24 -18.46
CA TYR A 76 -14.72 11.60 -18.82
C TYR A 76 -14.77 12.60 -19.97
N PHE A 77 -13.90 13.60 -20.02
CA PHE A 77 -13.89 14.54 -21.15
C PHE A 77 -13.55 13.83 -22.46
N LYS A 78 -12.67 12.81 -22.39
CA LYS A 78 -12.34 11.92 -23.51
C LYS A 78 -13.47 10.94 -23.86
N GLU A 79 -14.19 10.39 -22.87
CA GLU A 79 -15.31 9.44 -23.08
C GLU A 79 -16.65 10.12 -23.39
N ARG A 80 -16.88 11.35 -22.95
CA ARG A 80 -18.11 12.12 -23.20
C ARG A 80 -18.18 12.71 -24.61
N MET A 81 -17.05 12.72 -25.32
CA MET A 81 -17.03 12.79 -26.79
C MET A 81 -17.57 11.50 -27.45
N LEU A 82 -17.78 10.40 -26.70
CA LEU A 82 -18.05 9.06 -27.25
C LEU A 82 -19.31 8.36 -26.72
N SER A 83 -19.86 8.65 -25.53
CA SER A 83 -21.20 8.14 -25.18
C SER A 83 -21.93 8.91 -24.07
N ASN A 84 -23.24 9.10 -24.27
CA ASN A 84 -24.20 9.55 -23.28
C ASN A 84 -24.57 8.37 -22.36
N VAL A 85 -23.90 8.24 -21.20
CA VAL A 85 -24.35 7.32 -20.14
C VAL A 85 -24.49 8.05 -18.80
N SER A 86 -25.63 7.79 -18.17
CA SER A 86 -26.25 8.45 -17.02
C SER A 86 -25.37 8.50 -15.77
N SER A 87 -25.15 9.71 -15.25
CA SER A 87 -24.16 10.03 -14.20
C SER A 87 -24.52 9.57 -12.77
N ASP A 88 -25.76 9.15 -12.50
CA ASP A 88 -26.24 8.87 -11.14
C ASP A 88 -25.94 7.44 -10.63
N SER A 89 -25.93 6.45 -11.53
CA SER A 89 -25.72 5.03 -11.14
C SER A 89 -24.26 4.72 -10.75
N VAL A 90 -23.31 5.46 -11.32
CA VAL A 90 -21.87 5.33 -11.00
C VAL A 90 -21.57 5.90 -9.61
N ARG A 91 -22.26 6.98 -9.22
CA ARG A 91 -22.06 7.66 -7.93
C ARG A 91 -22.56 6.81 -6.76
N LEU A 92 -23.73 6.19 -6.92
CA LEU A 92 -24.31 5.29 -5.91
C LEU A 92 -23.48 4.01 -5.73
N ARG A 93 -23.01 3.41 -6.84
CA ARG A 93 -22.14 2.22 -6.82
C ARG A 93 -20.81 2.53 -6.14
N ASN A 94 -20.20 3.68 -6.42
CA ASN A 94 -18.97 4.09 -5.75
C ASN A 94 -19.17 4.37 -4.25
N CYS A 95 -20.31 4.92 -3.84
CA CYS A 95 -20.64 5.05 -2.42
C CYS A 95 -20.81 3.68 -1.73
N LEU A 96 -21.47 2.72 -2.38
CA LEU A 96 -21.65 1.36 -1.84
C LEU A 96 -20.32 0.62 -1.69
N TRP A 97 -19.42 0.72 -2.68
CA TRP A 97 -18.06 0.19 -2.55
C TRP A 97 -17.29 0.88 -1.42
N ARG A 98 -17.37 2.21 -1.32
CA ARG A 98 -16.71 2.98 -0.24
C ARG A 98 -17.23 2.58 1.14
N LEU A 99 -18.54 2.35 1.27
CA LEU A 99 -19.16 1.89 2.52
C LEU A 99 -18.75 0.44 2.85
N ALA A 100 -18.66 -0.42 1.85
CA ALA A 100 -18.20 -1.81 1.99
C ALA A 100 -16.71 -1.89 2.38
N PHE A 101 -15.86 -0.97 1.91
CA PHE A 101 -14.47 -0.87 2.37
C PHE A 101 -14.37 -0.23 3.77
N ALA A 102 -15.26 0.70 4.12
CA ALA A 102 -15.27 1.35 5.43
C ALA A 102 -15.68 0.40 6.57
N SER A 103 -16.41 -0.68 6.28
CA SER A 103 -16.86 -1.66 7.27
C SER A 103 -15.92 -2.85 7.47
N MET A 104 -14.75 -2.88 6.79
CA MET A 104 -13.81 -3.99 6.93
C MET A 104 -12.83 -3.77 8.10
N PRO A 105 -12.86 -4.62 9.13
CA PRO A 105 -12.01 -4.48 10.32
C PRO A 105 -10.54 -4.84 10.08
N PHE A 106 -10.19 -5.40 8.91
CA PHE A 106 -8.87 -5.99 8.60
C PHE A 106 -7.95 -5.03 7.82
N PHE A 107 -7.93 -3.74 8.16
CA PHE A 107 -7.18 -2.74 7.39
C PHE A 107 -5.71 -3.13 7.17
N GLY A 108 -5.02 -3.65 8.18
CA GLY A 108 -3.62 -4.08 8.08
C GLY A 108 -3.39 -5.19 7.04
N ASP A 109 -4.26 -6.19 7.00
CA ASP A 109 -4.14 -7.29 6.04
C ASP A 109 -4.43 -6.83 4.61
N PHE A 110 -5.44 -5.98 4.41
CA PHE A 110 -5.70 -5.39 3.10
C PHE A 110 -4.54 -4.52 2.60
N VAL A 111 -3.94 -3.72 3.48
CA VAL A 111 -2.74 -2.94 3.15
C VAL A 111 -1.60 -3.87 2.72
N SER A 112 -1.44 -5.02 3.38
CA SER A 112 -0.42 -6.01 3.00
C SER A 112 -0.70 -6.65 1.62
N ILE A 113 -1.97 -6.93 1.27
CA ILE A 113 -2.36 -7.40 -0.06
C ILE A 113 -2.07 -6.35 -1.13
N CYS A 114 -2.48 -5.10 -0.90
CA CYS A 114 -2.20 -3.99 -1.81
C CYS A 114 -0.69 -3.76 -1.98
N GLY A 115 0.08 -3.91 -0.90
CA GLY A 115 1.54 -3.91 -0.91
C GLY A 115 2.14 -5.00 -1.79
N ALA A 116 1.65 -6.23 -1.65
CA ALA A 116 2.15 -7.37 -2.37
C ALA A 116 1.77 -7.35 -3.87
N ILE A 117 0.51 -7.04 -4.19
CA ILE A 117 0.00 -7.05 -5.58
C ILE A 117 0.40 -5.77 -6.34
N GLY A 118 0.37 -4.62 -5.67
CA GLY A 118 0.56 -3.31 -6.31
C GLY A 118 1.98 -2.81 -6.17
N PHE A 119 2.38 -2.48 -4.95
CA PHE A 119 3.65 -1.78 -4.70
C PHE A 119 4.87 -2.64 -5.02
N THR A 120 4.89 -3.92 -4.63
CA THR A 120 6.05 -4.79 -4.84
C THR A 120 6.43 -4.95 -6.32
N PRO A 121 5.53 -5.29 -7.26
CA PRO A 121 5.89 -5.32 -8.67
C PRO A 121 6.15 -3.92 -9.24
N LEU A 122 5.44 -2.89 -8.79
CA LEU A 122 5.61 -1.53 -9.30
C LEU A 122 6.95 -0.90 -8.86
N ASP A 123 7.48 -1.26 -7.70
CA ASP A 123 8.74 -0.73 -7.20
C ASP A 123 9.96 -1.55 -7.65
N PHE A 124 9.84 -2.88 -7.74
CA PHE A 124 10.99 -3.73 -8.07
C PHE A 124 11.00 -4.20 -9.54
N VAL A 125 9.85 -4.56 -10.10
CA VAL A 125 9.76 -5.13 -11.45
C VAL A 125 9.70 -4.02 -12.50
N PHE A 126 8.91 -2.97 -12.27
CA PHE A 126 8.72 -1.91 -13.25
C PHE A 126 10.02 -1.12 -13.54
N PRO A 127 10.82 -0.66 -12.55
CA PRO A 127 12.07 0.04 -12.84
C PRO A 127 13.09 -0.86 -13.54
N ALA A 128 13.12 -2.16 -13.19
CA ALA A 128 13.96 -3.13 -13.89
C ALA A 128 13.55 -3.24 -15.37
N LEU A 129 12.27 -3.43 -15.68
CA LEU A 129 11.77 -3.47 -17.06
C LEU A 129 11.97 -2.15 -17.81
N ALA A 130 11.75 -1.01 -17.15
CA ALA A 130 11.96 0.31 -17.73
C ALA A 130 13.43 0.55 -18.09
N PHE A 131 14.36 0.11 -17.22
CA PHE A 131 15.79 0.17 -17.48
C PHE A 131 16.18 -0.73 -18.66
N LEU A 132 15.63 -1.95 -18.75
CA LEU A 132 15.84 -2.86 -19.90
C LEU A 132 15.38 -2.21 -21.21
N LYS A 133 14.21 -1.53 -21.20
CA LYS A 133 13.63 -0.87 -22.37
C LYS A 133 14.37 0.41 -22.77
N ALA A 134 14.97 1.13 -21.82
CA ALA A 134 15.63 2.41 -22.08
C ALA A 134 16.98 2.29 -22.81
N GLY A 135 17.58 1.09 -22.91
CA GLY A 135 18.69 0.81 -23.83
C GLY A 135 20.00 1.59 -23.58
N ARG A 136 20.19 2.24 -22.42
CA ARG A 136 21.44 2.96 -22.09
C ARG A 136 22.51 1.97 -21.63
N MET A 137 23.30 1.50 -22.59
CA MET A 137 24.16 0.33 -22.42
C MET A 137 25.66 0.66 -22.30
N PRO A 138 26.42 -0.01 -21.40
CA PRO A 138 27.88 0.11 -21.29
C PRO A 138 28.59 -0.70 -22.38
N LYS A 139 29.67 -0.18 -22.97
CA LYS A 139 30.36 -0.71 -24.18
C LYS A 139 30.82 -2.19 -24.13
N ASN A 140 30.96 -2.81 -22.96
CA ASN A 140 31.51 -4.18 -22.82
C ASN A 140 30.41 -5.25 -22.76
N ALA A 141 30.40 -6.19 -23.71
CA ALA A 141 29.32 -7.20 -23.86
C ALA A 141 29.19 -8.21 -22.71
N ARG A 142 30.30 -8.68 -22.12
CA ARG A 142 30.25 -9.67 -21.01
C ARG A 142 29.77 -9.06 -19.69
N LEU A 143 30.29 -7.88 -19.34
CA LEU A 143 29.90 -7.17 -18.12
C LEU A 143 28.45 -6.68 -18.20
N ARG A 144 28.00 -6.33 -19.41
CA ARG A 144 26.60 -6.04 -19.72
C ARG A 144 25.71 -7.26 -19.49
N LEU A 145 26.05 -8.43 -20.00
CA LEU A 145 25.18 -9.62 -19.85
C LEU A 145 25.05 -10.06 -18.38
N VAL A 146 26.16 -10.07 -17.63
CA VAL A 146 26.18 -10.47 -16.22
C VAL A 146 25.42 -9.50 -15.31
N MET A 147 25.69 -8.19 -15.42
CA MET A 147 24.98 -7.20 -14.57
C MET A 147 23.50 -7.04 -14.95
N HIS A 148 23.15 -7.23 -16.23
CA HIS A 148 21.82 -6.87 -16.75
C HIS A 148 20.82 -8.04 -16.69
N VAL A 149 21.27 -9.25 -17.03
CA VAL A 149 20.40 -10.44 -17.00
C VAL A 149 20.46 -11.11 -15.63
N LEU A 150 21.61 -11.16 -14.98
CA LEU A 150 21.73 -11.95 -13.75
C LEU A 150 21.40 -11.17 -12.47
N LEU A 151 21.38 -9.84 -12.48
CA LEU A 151 21.05 -9.04 -11.30
C LEU A 151 19.64 -8.46 -11.38
N HIS A 152 19.28 -7.77 -12.46
CA HIS A 152 17.94 -7.16 -12.56
C HIS A 152 16.83 -8.19 -12.78
N LEU A 153 17.06 -9.24 -13.58
CA LEU A 153 16.05 -10.28 -13.79
C LEU A 153 15.90 -11.18 -12.56
N THR A 154 16.98 -11.48 -11.84
CA THR A 154 16.92 -12.28 -10.62
C THR A 154 16.25 -11.52 -9.50
N ILE A 155 16.54 -10.22 -9.34
CA ILE A 155 15.83 -9.32 -8.43
C ILE A 155 14.33 -9.29 -8.80
N ALA A 156 13.99 -9.04 -10.07
CA ALA A 156 12.59 -8.99 -10.49
C ALA A 156 11.86 -10.33 -10.25
N ALA A 157 12.49 -11.46 -10.58
CA ALA A 157 11.92 -12.79 -10.35
C ALA A 157 11.77 -13.09 -8.85
N TRP A 158 12.79 -12.78 -8.06
CA TRP A 158 12.78 -12.98 -6.60
C TRP A 158 11.69 -12.14 -5.93
N PHE A 159 11.60 -10.84 -6.22
CA PHE A 159 10.58 -9.98 -5.64
C PHE A 159 9.17 -10.32 -6.14
N SER A 160 9.03 -10.86 -7.36
CA SER A 160 7.75 -11.43 -7.82
C SER A 160 7.34 -12.68 -7.04
N ILE A 161 8.28 -13.56 -6.68
CA ILE A 161 8.01 -14.73 -5.83
C ILE A 161 7.61 -14.25 -4.43
N VAL A 162 8.35 -13.29 -3.86
CA VAL A 162 8.03 -12.69 -2.55
C VAL A 162 6.66 -12.04 -2.56
N ALA A 163 6.26 -11.35 -3.63
CA ALA A 163 4.92 -10.78 -3.79
C ALA A 163 3.83 -11.87 -3.72
N VAL A 164 4.00 -12.99 -4.42
CA VAL A 164 3.04 -14.10 -4.39
C VAL A 164 2.95 -14.72 -2.99
N VAL A 165 4.09 -14.98 -2.36
CA VAL A 165 4.13 -15.52 -0.99
C VAL A 165 3.49 -14.55 0.00
N GLY A 166 3.75 -13.25 -0.13
CA GLY A 166 3.14 -12.20 0.68
C GLY A 166 1.62 -12.15 0.51
N CYS A 167 1.11 -12.28 -0.72
CA CYS A 167 -0.32 -12.38 -0.98
C CYS A 167 -0.94 -13.61 -0.30
N ILE A 168 -0.29 -14.77 -0.40
CA ILE A 168 -0.77 -16.00 0.25
C ILE A 168 -0.81 -15.84 1.77
N GLY A 169 0.23 -15.23 2.36
CA GLY A 169 0.30 -14.92 3.78
C GLY A 169 -0.84 -14.00 4.22
N ALA A 170 -1.07 -12.92 3.50
CA ALA A 170 -2.14 -11.97 3.78
C ALA A 170 -3.54 -12.60 3.66
N VAL A 171 -3.78 -13.40 2.61
CA VAL A 171 -5.06 -14.14 2.46
C VAL A 171 -5.25 -15.12 3.61
N ARG A 172 -4.18 -15.80 4.07
CA ARG A 172 -4.26 -16.69 5.24
C ARG A 172 -4.65 -15.93 6.50
N PHE A 173 -4.06 -14.75 6.75
CA PHE A 173 -4.43 -13.91 7.90
C PHE A 173 -5.88 -13.48 7.84
N ILE A 174 -6.37 -13.01 6.69
CA ILE A 174 -7.79 -12.68 6.49
C ILE A 174 -8.68 -13.89 6.77
N VAL A 175 -8.33 -15.09 6.31
CA VAL A 175 -9.14 -16.29 6.56
C VAL A 175 -9.19 -16.66 8.04
N ILE A 176 -8.10 -16.44 8.78
CA ILE A 176 -8.05 -16.68 10.24
C ILE A 176 -8.92 -15.63 10.95
N ASP A 177 -8.78 -14.37 10.57
CA ASP A 177 -9.44 -13.24 11.19
C ASP A 177 -10.95 -13.20 10.88
N VAL A 178 -11.38 -13.64 9.69
CA VAL A 178 -12.80 -13.82 9.33
C VAL A 178 -13.46 -14.92 10.18
N LYS A 179 -12.71 -15.95 10.60
CA LYS A 179 -13.25 -17.03 11.44
C LYS A 179 -13.46 -16.60 12.88
N THR A 180 -12.64 -15.68 13.39
CA THR A 180 -12.80 -15.09 14.72
C THR A 180 -13.78 -13.92 14.71
N TYR A 181 -14.02 -13.32 13.55
CA TYR A 181 -14.97 -12.23 13.38
C TYR A 181 -16.42 -12.72 13.45
N LYS A 182 -17.07 -12.47 14.59
CA LYS A 182 -18.52 -12.58 14.73
C LYS A 182 -19.13 -11.24 14.31
N PHE A 183 -19.74 -11.22 13.13
CA PHE A 183 -20.57 -10.10 12.68
C PHE A 183 -21.73 -9.93 13.67
N PHE A 184 -21.72 -8.85 14.45
CA PHE A 184 -22.72 -8.52 15.49
C PHE A 184 -22.81 -9.51 16.67
N HIS A 185 -21.99 -9.31 17.71
CA HIS A 185 -22.28 -9.88 19.04
C HIS A 185 -22.59 -8.80 20.10
N ASP A 186 -22.94 -7.58 19.67
CA ASP A 186 -23.52 -6.54 20.52
C ASP A 186 -24.53 -5.71 19.70
N MET A 187 -25.63 -6.36 19.33
CA MET A 187 -26.96 -5.74 19.28
C MET A 187 -27.86 -6.49 20.26
#